data_AF-A0A9Q6Z3A2-F1
#
_entry.id   AF-A0A9Q6Z3A2-F1
#
_cell.length_a   1.000
_cell.length_b   1.000
_cell.length_c   1.000
_cell.angle_alpha   90.00
_cell.angle_beta   90.00
_cell.angle_gamma   90.00
#
_symmetry.space_group_name_H-M   'P 1'
#
loop_
_entity.id
_entity.type
_entity.pdbx_description
1 polymer ?
#
loop_
_entity_poly.entity_id
_entity_poly.type
_entity_poly.pdbx_seq_one_letter_code
_entity_poly.pdbx_strand_id
1 'polypeptide(L)'
;MTMLYIFPIVLGLIGFFNLLFHFKHVHLVGYRSHNALKDDKHWRVAQRTSSSSLIAASLFLICMNYTLAQFDYATQTLQAIMITANIFCVLYTIIHTETVLEKIDQKIDQNYIQK
;
A
#
# COMPACT_ATOMS: atom_id res chain seq x y z
N MET A 1 -12.83 -19.30 -6.47
CA MET A 1 -12.68 -19.05 -5.02
C MET A 1 -11.20 -18.92 -4.62
N THR A 2 -10.34 -19.89 -4.91
CA THR A 2 -8.94 -19.94 -4.44
C THR A 2 -8.08 -18.72 -4.81
N MET A 3 -8.22 -18.17 -6.02
CA MET A 3 -7.47 -16.97 -6.42
C MET A 3 -7.78 -15.70 -5.59
N LEU A 4 -8.98 -15.57 -5.02
CA LEU A 4 -9.39 -14.41 -4.23
C LEU A 4 -8.73 -14.37 -2.85
N TYR A 5 -8.30 -15.53 -2.35
CA TYR A 5 -7.56 -15.65 -1.09
C TYR A 5 -6.05 -15.45 -1.30
N ILE A 6 -5.54 -15.83 -2.47
CA ILE A 6 -4.11 -15.72 -2.80
C ILE A 6 -3.72 -14.25 -2.95
N PHE A 7 -4.56 -13.43 -3.57
CA PHE A 7 -4.19 -12.04 -3.89
C PHE A 7 -3.88 -11.17 -2.66
N PRO A 8 -4.72 -11.15 -1.58
CA PRO A 8 -4.37 -10.44 -0.35
C PRO A 8 -3.06 -10.94 0.27
N ILE A 9 -2.80 -12.24 0.24
CA ILE A 9 -1.56 -12.83 0.78
C ILE A 9 -0.36 -12.32 -0.02
N VAL A 10 -0.44 -12.32 -1.35
CA VAL A 10 0.61 -11.80 -2.24
C VAL A 10 0.87 -10.31 -1.98
N LEU A 11 -0.18 -9.50 -1.81
CA LEU A 11 -0.04 -8.08 -1.46
C LEU A 11 0.69 -7.90 -0.12
N GLY A 12 0.34 -8.71 0.89
CA GLY A 12 0.99 -8.70 2.20
C GLY A 12 2.47 -9.07 2.11
N LEU A 13 2.80 -10.10 1.34
CA LEU A 13 4.18 -10.50 1.08
C LEU A 13 4.96 -9.40 0.36
N ILE A 14 4.39 -8.77 -0.68
CA ILE A 14 5.02 -7.65 -1.37
C ILE A 14 5.30 -6.50 -0.40
N GLY A 15 4.34 -6.13 0.44
CA GLY A 15 4.53 -5.12 1.49
C GLY A 15 5.64 -5.50 2.47
N PHE A 16 5.66 -6.75 2.91
CA PHE A 16 6.68 -7.26 3.84
C PHE A 16 8.09 -7.26 3.23
N PHE A 17 8.24 -7.75 1.99
CA PHE A 17 9.50 -7.73 1.27
C PHE A 17 9.99 -6.29 1.05
N ASN A 18 9.09 -5.38 0.68
CA ASN A 18 9.42 -3.96 0.49
C ASN A 18 9.85 -3.27 1.80
N LEU A 19 9.38 -3.75 2.96
CA LEU A 19 9.77 -3.24 4.27
C LEU A 19 11.14 -3.79 4.73
N LEU A 20 11.42 -5.06 4.44
CA LEU A 20 12.70 -5.69 4.78
C LEU A 20 13.84 -5.22 3.87
N PHE A 21 13.56 -5.13 2.57
CA PHE A 21 14.58 -4.85 1.58
C PHE A 21 14.43 -3.45 0.99
N HIS A 22 15.38 -2.59 1.38
CA HIS A 22 15.47 -1.24 0.88
C HIS A 22 16.26 -1.18 -0.44
N PHE A 23 15.71 -1.75 -1.51
CA PHE A 23 16.37 -1.74 -2.82
C PHE A 23 16.15 -0.43 -3.60
N LYS A 24 16.80 0.67 -3.21
CA LYS A 24 16.74 1.92 -4.02
C LYS A 24 17.38 1.74 -5.40
N HIS A 25 18.48 1.00 -5.46
CA HIS A 25 19.32 0.87 -6.65
C HIS A 25 18.87 -0.25 -7.61
N VAL A 26 17.99 -1.15 -7.19
CA VAL A 26 17.42 -2.16 -8.09
C VAL A 26 16.24 -1.50 -8.79
N HIS A 27 16.40 -1.14 -10.06
CA HIS A 27 15.43 -0.38 -10.85
C HIS A 27 14.08 -1.08 -11.10
N LEU A 28 13.77 -2.17 -10.40
CA LEU A 28 12.59 -3.00 -10.61
C LEU A 28 11.64 -3.03 -9.40
N VAL A 29 12.06 -2.58 -8.22
CA VAL A 29 11.31 -2.82 -6.97
C VAL A 29 11.16 -1.54 -6.14
N GLY A 30 9.97 -1.36 -5.54
CA GLY A 30 9.69 -0.28 -4.59
C GLY A 30 8.76 0.82 -5.13
N TYR A 31 8.33 1.71 -4.22
CA TYR A 31 7.39 2.78 -4.53
C TYR A 31 8.06 3.90 -5.34
N ARG A 32 7.45 4.26 -6.48
CA ARG A 32 8.07 5.15 -7.50
C ARG A 32 7.16 6.27 -7.97
N SER A 33 6.77 7.12 -7.03
CA SER A 33 6.22 8.44 -7.37
C SER A 33 7.35 9.44 -7.65
N HIS A 34 7.03 10.50 -8.42
CA HIS A 34 7.92 11.64 -8.62
C HIS A 34 8.42 12.22 -7.30
N ASN A 35 7.54 12.33 -6.29
CA ASN A 35 7.88 12.81 -4.95
C ASN A 35 8.80 11.85 -4.19
N ALA A 36 8.67 10.54 -4.42
CA ALA A 36 9.47 9.52 -3.75
C ALA A 36 10.91 9.46 -4.29
N LEU A 37 11.14 9.89 -5.53
CA LEU A 37 12.46 9.81 -6.18
C LEU A 37 13.33 11.06 -5.98
N LYS A 38 12.82 12.11 -5.33
CA LYS A 38 13.56 13.35 -5.04
C LYS A 38 14.84 13.09 -4.25
N ASP A 39 14.72 12.45 -3.09
CA ASP A 39 15.83 12.20 -2.17
C ASP A 39 15.75 10.80 -1.54
N ASP A 40 16.88 10.33 -0.98
CA ASP A 40 16.95 9.08 -0.18
C ASP A 40 15.98 9.06 1.01
N LYS A 41 15.67 10.24 1.55
CA LYS A 41 14.76 10.38 2.69
C LYS A 41 13.32 10.15 2.26
N HIS A 42 12.87 10.81 1.18
CA HIS A 42 11.54 10.62 0.59
C HIS A 42 11.35 9.19 0.14
N TRP A 43 12.35 8.61 -0.52
CA TRP A 43 12.28 7.23 -0.97
C TRP A 43 12.08 6.26 0.20
N ARG A 44 12.84 6.39 1.29
CA ARG A 44 12.69 5.55 2.49
C ARG A 44 11.33 5.71 3.15
N VAL A 45 10.82 6.93 3.24
CA VAL A 45 9.50 7.18 3.84
C VAL A 45 8.38 6.65 2.95
N ALA A 46 8.47 6.84 1.64
CA ALA A 46 7.53 6.30 0.68
C ALA A 46 7.47 4.78 0.74
N GLN A 47 8.63 4.13 0.76
CA GLN A 47 8.75 2.68 0.86
C GLN A 47 8.15 2.16 2.17
N ARG A 48 8.48 2.78 3.31
CA ARG A 48 7.94 2.35 4.62
C ARG A 48 6.42 2.56 4.72
N THR A 49 5.94 3.71 4.26
CA THR A 49 4.51 4.07 4.32
C THR A 49 3.67 3.17 3.42
N SER A 50 4.10 3.00 2.17
CA SER A 50 3.40 2.13 1.21
C SER A 50 3.43 0.67 1.66
N SER A 51 4.57 0.18 2.17
CA SER A 51 4.69 -1.18 2.68
C SER A 51 3.79 -1.43 3.89
N SER A 52 3.80 -0.53 4.87
CA SER A 52 2.94 -0.62 6.05
C SER A 52 1.45 -0.59 5.65
N SER A 53 1.10 0.25 4.68
CA SER A 53 -0.27 0.36 4.17
C SER A 53 -0.70 -0.90 3.42
N LEU A 54 0.18 -1.49 2.61
CA LEU A 54 -0.06 -2.76 1.91
C LEU A 54 -0.27 -3.93 2.88
N ILE A 55 0.54 -4.00 3.95
CA ILE A 55 0.37 -5.04 4.98
C ILE A 55 -0.96 -4.85 5.71
N ALA A 56 -1.30 -3.62 6.10
CA ALA A 56 -2.58 -3.33 6.75
C ALA A 56 -3.78 -3.65 5.84
N ALA A 57 -3.71 -3.27 4.57
CA ALA A 57 -4.70 -3.58 3.56
C ALA A 57 -4.85 -5.09 3.33
N SER A 58 -3.73 -5.82 3.26
CA SER A 58 -3.72 -7.29 3.15
C SER A 58 -4.44 -7.95 4.33
N LEU A 59 -4.11 -7.56 5.56
CA LEU A 59 -4.77 -8.08 6.76
C LEU A 59 -6.27 -7.74 6.78
N PHE A 60 -6.63 -6.52 6.41
CA PHE A 60 -8.03 -6.11 6.28
C PHE A 60 -8.78 -6.99 5.27
N LEU A 61 -8.22 -7.21 4.09
CA LEU A 61 -8.82 -8.04 3.04
C LEU A 61 -8.94 -9.52 3.45
N ILE A 62 -7.99 -10.05 4.23
CA ILE A 62 -8.07 -11.40 4.80
C ILE A 62 -9.24 -11.50 5.79
N CYS A 63 -9.35 -10.55 6.72
CA CYS A 63 -10.45 -10.50 7.69
C CYS A 63 -11.81 -10.33 7.00
N MET A 64 -11.87 -9.47 5.98
CA MET A 64 -13.07 -9.24 5.20
C MET A 64 -13.49 -10.50 4.44
N ASN A 65 -12.54 -11.19 3.78
CA ASN A 65 -12.78 -12.48 3.12
C ASN A 65 -13.32 -13.53 4.10
N TYR A 66 -12.71 -13.65 5.28
CA TYR A 66 -13.15 -14.61 6.30
C TYR A 66 -14.58 -14.33 6.77
N THR A 67 -14.91 -13.05 6.97
CA THR A 67 -16.24 -12.60 7.38
C THR A 67 -17.27 -12.85 6.28
N LEU A 68 -16.96 -12.46 5.04
CA LEU A 68 -17.86 -12.62 3.89
C LEU A 68 -18.13 -14.09 3.56
N ALA A 69 -17.20 -15.00 3.85
CA ALA A 69 -17.40 -16.44 3.67
C ALA A 69 -18.46 -17.04 4.62
N GLN A 70 -18.84 -16.33 5.68
CA GLN A 70 -19.93 -16.76 6.58
C GLN A 70 -21.33 -16.41 6.05
N PHE A 71 -21.41 -15.60 5.00
CA PHE A 71 -22.67 -15.17 4.39
C PHE A 71 -22.95 -15.97 3.12
N ASP A 72 -24.23 -16.30 2.90
CA ASP A 72 -24.67 -17.04 1.72
C ASP A 72 -24.94 -16.10 0.53
N TYR A 73 -23.86 -15.48 0.04
CA TYR A 73 -23.90 -14.65 -1.16
C TYR A 73 -23.70 -15.48 -2.44
N ALA A 74 -24.37 -15.07 -3.51
CA ALA A 74 -24.04 -15.56 -4.84
C ALA A 74 -22.55 -15.33 -5.14
N THR A 75 -21.89 -16.33 -5.73
CA THR A 75 -20.44 -16.30 -5.96
C THR A 75 -19.98 -15.09 -6.79
N GLN A 76 -20.80 -14.62 -7.73
CA GLN A 76 -20.54 -13.44 -8.54
C GLN A 76 -20.55 -12.15 -7.70
N THR A 77 -21.48 -12.02 -6.76
CA THR A 77 -21.55 -10.87 -5.85
C THR A 77 -20.34 -10.81 -4.94
N LEU A 78 -19.93 -11.96 -4.37
CA LEU A 78 -18.73 -12.06 -3.55
C LEU A 78 -17.47 -11.64 -4.32
N GLN A 79 -17.35 -12.09 -5.58
CA GLN A 79 -16.24 -11.70 -6.45
C GLN A 79 -16.21 -10.18 -6.70
N ALA A 80 -17.36 -9.58 -7.02
CA ALA A 80 -17.45 -8.14 -7.27
C ALA A 80 -17.05 -7.31 -6.04
N ILE A 81 -17.53 -7.69 -4.84
CA ILE A 81 -17.16 -7.04 -3.58
C ILE A 81 -15.64 -7.12 -3.36
N MET A 82 -15.06 -8.31 -3.55
CA MET A 82 -13.63 -8.52 -3.34
C MET A 82 -12.76 -7.74 -4.32
N ILE A 83 -13.08 -7.72 -5.61
CA ILE A 83 -12.35 -6.94 -6.62
C ILE A 83 -12.42 -5.46 -6.26
N THR A 84 -13.61 -4.97 -5.91
CA THR A 84 -13.82 -3.57 -5.52
C THR A 84 -12.99 -3.19 -4.30
N ALA A 85 -13.02 -4.01 -3.24
CA ALA A 85 -12.23 -3.76 -2.03
C ALA A 85 -10.71 -3.78 -2.29
N ASN A 86 -10.23 -4.65 -3.17
CA ASN A 86 -8.82 -4.68 -3.58
C ASN A 86 -8.40 -3.38 -4.27
N ILE A 87 -9.21 -2.89 -5.20
CA ILE A 87 -8.94 -1.61 -5.90
C ILE A 87 -8.87 -0.47 -4.88
N PHE A 88 -9.85 -0.38 -3.96
CA PHE A 88 -9.84 0.64 -2.92
C PHE A 88 -8.61 0.57 -2.01
N CYS A 89 -8.17 -0.62 -1.63
CA CYS A 89 -6.97 -0.82 -0.82
C CYS A 89 -5.69 -0.33 -1.50
N VAL A 90 -5.53 -0.63 -2.79
CA VAL A 90 -4.38 -0.18 -3.58
C VAL A 90 -4.41 1.33 -3.75
N LEU A 91 -5.56 1.90 -4.12
CA LEU A 91 -5.73 3.36 -4.25
C LEU A 91 -5.47 4.08 -2.94
N TYR A 92 -6.00 3.57 -1.83
CA TYR A 92 -5.75 4.11 -0.50
C TYR A 92 -4.25 4.11 -0.17
N THR A 93 -3.55 3.03 -0.48
CA THR A 93 -2.10 2.95 -0.24
C THR A 93 -1.33 4.00 -1.03
N ILE A 94 -1.67 4.21 -2.31
CA ILE A 94 -1.04 5.25 -3.15
C ILE A 94 -1.33 6.64 -2.59
N ILE A 95 -2.60 6.96 -2.36
CA ILE A 95 -3.03 8.28 -1.87
C ILE A 95 -2.41 8.59 -0.51
N HIS A 96 -2.43 7.62 0.41
CA HIS A 96 -1.86 7.79 1.74
C HIS A 96 -0.34 8.04 1.66
N THR A 97 0.36 7.30 0.80
CA THR A 97 1.81 7.47 0.61
C THR A 97 2.13 8.84 0.03
N GLU A 98 1.42 9.31 -1.00
CA GLU A 98 1.61 10.67 -1.54
C GLU A 98 1.31 11.76 -0.52
N THR A 99 0.20 11.64 0.23
CA THR A 99 -0.16 12.63 1.25
C THR A 99 0.91 12.73 2.34
N VAL A 100 1.55 11.61 2.71
CA VAL A 100 2.65 11.61 3.68
C VAL A 100 3.90 12.28 3.10
N LEU A 101 4.19 12.08 1.81
CA LEU A 101 5.30 12.74 1.13
C LEU A 101 5.09 14.26 1.02
N GLU A 102 3.90 14.71 0.64
CA GLU A 102 3.55 16.13 0.58
C GLU A 102 3.68 16.83 1.94
N LYS A 103 3.26 16.15 3.02
CA LYS A 103 3.44 16.68 4.38
C LYS A 103 4.91 16.81 4.79
N ILE A 104 5.80 16.01 4.21
CA ILE A 104 7.24 16.11 4.46
C ILE A 104 7.80 17.32 3.72
N ASP A 105 7.40 17.52 2.45
CA ASP A 105 7.80 18.69 1.66
C ASP A 105 7.37 19.99 2.36
N GLN A 106 6.11 20.09 2.79
CA GLN A 106 5.60 21.27 3.51
C GLN A 106 6.37 21.57 4.80
N LYS A 107 6.79 20.54 5.54
CA LYS A 107 7.58 20.71 6.77
C LYS A 107 9.01 21.16 6.48
N ILE A 108 9.60 20.76 5.36
CA ILE A 108 10.94 21.20 4.96
C ILE A 108 10.89 22.68 4.61
N ASP A 109 9.91 23.10 3.81
CA ASP A 109 9.73 24.50 3.40
C ASP A 109 9.53 25.44 4.60
N GLN A 110 8.71 25.03 5.59
CA GLN A 110 8.51 25.82 6.82
C GLN A 110 9.80 26.02 7.62
N ASN A 111 10.67 25.01 7.69
CA ASN A 111 11.95 25.11 8.41
C ASN A 111 12.98 25.99 7.68
N TYR A 112 12.86 26.15 6.36
CA TYR A 112 13.69 27.07 5.57
C TYR A 112 13.28 28.52 5.76
N ILE A 113 11.99 28.81 5.90
CA ILE A 113 11.48 30.18 6.09
C ILE A 113 11.78 30.72 7.50
N GLN A 114 11.98 29.84 8.49
CA GLN A 114 12.28 30.20 9.88
C GLN A 114 13.77 30.36 10.20
N LYS A 115 14.67 30.19 9.22
CA LYS A 115 16.12 30.40 9.35
C LYS A 115 16.54 31.69 8.66
#